data_AF-A0A2G9SM59-F1
#
_entry.id   AF-A0A2G9SM59-F1
#
_cell.length_a   1.000
_cell.length_b   1.000
_cell.length_c   1.000
_cell.angle_alpha   90.00
_cell.angle_beta   90.00
_cell.angle_gamma   90.00
#
_symmetry.space_group_name_H-M   'P 1'
#
loop_
_entity.id
_entity.type
_entity.pdbx_description
1 polymer ?
#
loop_
_entity_poly.entity_id
_entity_poly.type
_entity_poly.pdbx_seq_one_letter_code
_entity_poly.pdbx_strand_id
1 'polypeptide(L)'
;AAYLLEAKKLTQSEQAQLSLELQRESHLKQQLLIQERLKRAKREEKLRTQQKAIAAEKELTVHLQTSYKSSTDDVDCQNALVSAGQKSSSNPGKCLQEIHSVLDREPDSLLYLLQKRKEPLEPYKANRVPKDDKTKLEEQATKIKDLNLLVDTLLAENEKLKRENRKLRAELVRLQRNPEKYLDKDTDFVEKSELWSLQQPTATSSSPASTWQKFVANTSKVTDIPIPNLPHLDIPLPELPPLELPEDIQSQITGLKDYLDS
;
A
#
# COMPACT_ATOMS: atom_id res chain seq x y z
N ALA A 1 -16.32 -14.83 0.98
CA ALA A 1 -15.77 -16.21 1.00
C ALA A 1 -16.73 -17.26 1.59
N ALA A 2 -17.44 -16.99 2.70
CA ALA A 2 -18.36 -17.96 3.32
C ALA A 2 -19.52 -18.36 2.39
N TYR A 3 -20.17 -17.38 1.76
CA TYR A 3 -21.25 -17.63 0.79
C TYR A 3 -20.81 -18.42 -0.44
N LEU A 4 -19.57 -18.29 -0.90
CA LEU A 4 -19.04 -19.09 -2.01
C LEU A 4 -18.90 -20.58 -1.62
N LEU A 5 -18.60 -20.86 -0.36
CA LEU A 5 -18.56 -22.23 0.16
C LEU A 5 -19.97 -22.84 0.25
N GLU A 6 -20.95 -22.04 0.65
CA GLU A 6 -22.34 -22.47 0.72
C GLU A 6 -22.91 -22.70 -0.69
N ALA A 7 -22.68 -21.77 -1.62
CA ALA A 7 -23.04 -21.93 -3.02
C ALA A 7 -22.42 -23.21 -3.61
N LYS A 8 -21.14 -23.50 -3.33
CA LYS A 8 -20.47 -24.73 -3.80
C LYS A 8 -21.20 -26.01 -3.37
N LYS A 9 -21.80 -26.03 -2.17
CA LYS A 9 -22.57 -27.19 -1.67
C LYS A 9 -23.91 -27.36 -2.37
N LEU A 10 -24.47 -26.29 -2.93
CA LEU A 10 -25.78 -26.29 -3.59
C LEU A 10 -25.70 -26.66 -5.08
N THR A 11 -24.51 -26.59 -5.68
CA THR A 11 -24.33 -26.91 -7.10
C THR A 11 -24.05 -28.40 -7.31
N GLN A 12 -24.68 -28.97 -8.34
CA GLN A 12 -24.42 -30.36 -8.78
C GLN A 12 -23.45 -30.43 -9.97
N SER A 13 -23.18 -29.30 -10.64
CA SER A 13 -22.20 -29.22 -11.73
C SER A 13 -20.77 -29.09 -11.21
N GLU A 14 -19.89 -30.00 -11.61
CA GLU A 14 -18.46 -30.00 -11.28
C GLU A 14 -17.76 -28.73 -11.76
N GLN A 15 -18.06 -28.28 -12.98
CA GLN A 15 -17.52 -27.04 -13.53
C GLN A 15 -17.87 -25.83 -12.64
N ALA A 16 -19.12 -25.75 -12.17
CA ALA A 16 -19.56 -24.68 -11.28
C ALA A 16 -18.87 -24.75 -9.92
N GLN A 17 -18.65 -25.94 -9.37
CA GLN A 17 -17.92 -26.13 -8.12
C GLN A 17 -16.46 -25.64 -8.22
N LEU A 18 -15.78 -25.98 -9.33
CA LEU A 18 -14.41 -25.53 -9.59
C LEU A 18 -14.32 -24.01 -9.74
N SER A 19 -15.28 -23.40 -10.46
CA SER A 19 -15.35 -21.94 -10.62
C SER A 19 -15.54 -21.23 -9.28
N LEU A 20 -16.41 -21.75 -8.41
CA LEU A 20 -16.66 -21.18 -7.09
C LEU A 20 -15.45 -21.31 -6.15
N GLU A 21 -14.70 -22.41 -6.25
CA GLU A 21 -13.45 -22.58 -5.50
C GLU A 21 -12.38 -21.57 -5.94
N LEU A 22 -12.18 -21.42 -7.26
CA LEU A 22 -11.23 -20.45 -7.80
C LEU A 22 -11.57 -19.02 -7.38
N GLN A 23 -12.86 -18.66 -7.44
CA GLN A 23 -13.33 -17.34 -7.01
C GLN A 23 -13.11 -17.13 -5.50
N ARG A 24 -13.33 -18.17 -4.69
CA ARG A 24 -13.07 -18.13 -3.25
C ARG A 24 -11.59 -17.91 -2.96
N GLU A 25 -10.70 -18.65 -3.62
CA GLU A 25 -9.25 -18.47 -3.46
C GLU A 25 -8.79 -17.06 -3.82
N SER A 26 -9.29 -16.52 -4.94
CA SER A 26 -9.01 -15.15 -5.36
C SER A 26 -9.46 -14.13 -4.29
N HIS A 27 -10.67 -14.29 -3.76
CA HIS A 27 -11.17 -13.44 -2.68
C HIS A 27 -10.31 -13.51 -1.42
N LEU A 28 -9.84 -14.70 -1.03
CA LEU A 28 -8.95 -14.85 0.14
C LEU A 28 -7.62 -14.14 -0.07
N LYS A 29 -7.00 -14.31 -1.25
CA LYS A 29 -5.74 -13.62 -1.61
C LYS A 29 -5.91 -12.11 -1.54
N GLN A 30 -7.01 -11.58 -2.08
CA GLN A 30 -7.31 -10.15 -2.05
C GLN A 30 -7.53 -9.64 -0.61
N GLN A 31 -8.25 -10.40 0.22
CA GLN A 31 -8.47 -10.03 1.62
C GLN A 31 -7.16 -9.93 2.42
N LEU A 32 -6.23 -10.87 2.19
CA LEU A 32 -4.90 -10.83 2.81
C LEU A 32 -4.10 -9.62 2.34
N LEU A 33 -4.12 -9.32 1.04
CA LEU A 33 -3.45 -8.14 0.47
C LEU A 33 -3.98 -6.84 1.09
N ILE A 34 -5.29 -6.70 1.22
CA ILE A 34 -5.91 -5.51 1.83
C ILE A 34 -5.49 -5.39 3.30
N GLN A 35 -5.54 -6.48 4.07
CA GLN A 35 -5.09 -6.44 5.46
C GLN A 35 -3.62 -6.05 5.60
N GLU A 36 -2.75 -6.55 4.72
CA GLU A 36 -1.34 -6.18 4.70
C GLU A 36 -1.16 -4.69 4.40
N ARG A 37 -1.82 -4.19 3.35
CA ARG A 37 -1.76 -2.78 2.96
C ARG A 37 -2.28 -1.86 4.05
N LEU A 38 -3.38 -2.21 4.72
CA LEU A 38 -3.91 -1.45 5.86
C LEU A 38 -2.93 -1.42 7.03
N LYS A 39 -2.28 -2.55 7.33
CA LYS A 39 -1.22 -2.61 8.36
C LYS A 39 0.00 -1.77 8.00
N ARG A 40 0.40 -1.74 6.72
CA ARG A 40 1.50 -0.89 6.24
C ARG A 40 1.12 0.59 6.31
N ALA A 41 -0.04 0.96 5.77
CA ALA A 41 -0.54 2.33 5.77
C ALA A 41 -0.63 2.90 7.20
N LYS A 42 -1.13 2.12 8.17
CA LYS A 42 -1.17 2.55 9.58
C LYS A 42 0.22 2.84 10.17
N ARG A 43 1.25 2.08 9.78
CA ARG A 43 2.64 2.33 10.23
C ARG A 43 3.25 3.55 9.55
N GLU A 44 3.01 3.70 8.25
CA GLU A 44 3.47 4.85 7.48
C GLU A 44 2.83 6.15 7.98
N GLU A 45 1.55 6.13 8.32
CA GLU A 45 0.85 7.26 8.93
C GLU A 45 1.46 7.66 10.27
N LYS A 46 1.67 6.69 11.18
CA LYS A 46 2.35 6.93 12.47
C LYS A 46 3.74 7.56 12.28
N LEU A 47 4.54 7.02 11.36
CA LEU A 47 5.87 7.53 11.05
C LEU A 47 5.81 8.94 10.44
N ARG A 48 4.88 9.18 9.53
CA ARG A 48 4.69 10.49 8.89
C ARG A 48 4.30 11.56 9.91
N THR A 49 3.43 11.23 10.87
CA THR A 49 3.05 12.14 11.97
C THR A 49 4.24 12.40 12.90
N GLN A 50 5.02 11.37 13.25
CA GLN A 50 6.25 11.55 14.03
C GLN A 50 7.26 12.44 13.30
N GLN A 51 7.46 12.23 12.00
CA GLN A 51 8.39 13.02 11.21
C GLN A 51 7.93 14.47 11.03
N LYS A 52 6.62 14.71 10.91
CA LYS A 52 6.02 16.06 10.94
C LYS A 52 6.23 16.74 12.30
N ALA A 53 6.05 16.02 13.41
CA ALA A 53 6.29 16.57 14.75
C ALA A 53 7.76 16.96 14.95
N ILE A 54 8.69 16.10 14.53
CA ILE A 54 10.14 16.39 14.57
C ILE A 54 10.49 17.56 13.65
N ALA A 55 9.86 17.69 12.49
CA ALA A 55 10.08 18.80 11.57
C ALA A 55 9.58 20.14 12.16
N ALA A 56 8.39 20.15 12.78
CA ALA A 56 7.84 21.33 13.45
C ALA A 56 8.69 21.77 14.65
N GLU A 57 9.24 20.83 15.42
CA GLU A 57 10.18 21.15 16.51
C GLU A 57 11.50 21.73 15.98
N LYS A 58 12.02 21.21 14.86
CA LYS A 58 13.19 21.76 14.19
C LYS A 58 12.96 23.18 13.69
N GLU A 59 11.79 23.49 13.14
CA GLU A 59 11.46 24.87 12.78
C GLU A 59 11.36 25.79 14.01
N LEU A 60 10.73 25.32 15.09
CA LEU A 60 10.62 26.10 16.33
C LEU A 60 12.01 26.39 16.93
N THR A 61 12.91 25.40 16.92
CA THR A 61 14.29 25.56 17.41
C THR A 61 15.14 26.44 16.51
N VAL A 62 14.97 26.39 15.19
CA VAL A 62 15.62 27.33 14.25
C VAL A 62 15.11 28.76 14.47
N HIS A 63 13.80 28.96 14.68
CA HIS A 63 13.24 30.28 14.91
C HIS A 63 13.72 30.89 16.23
N LEU A 64 13.80 30.08 17.29
CA LEU A 64 14.43 30.46 18.55
C LEU A 64 15.90 30.82 18.33
N GLN A 65 16.68 29.99 17.61
CA GLN A 65 18.09 30.27 17.32
C GLN A 65 18.34 31.52 16.46
N THR A 66 17.44 31.87 15.54
CA THR A 66 17.53 33.13 14.79
C THR A 66 17.21 34.36 15.63
N SER A 67 16.37 34.22 16.67
CA SER A 67 16.03 35.31 17.60
C SER A 67 17.22 35.69 18.50
N TYR A 68 18.11 34.73 18.84
CA TYR A 68 19.30 35.01 19.66
C TYR A 68 20.48 35.61 18.88
N LYS A 69 20.35 35.85 17.56
CA LYS A 69 21.43 36.43 16.73
C LYS A 69 21.15 37.86 16.24
N SER A 70 20.02 38.47 16.57
CA SER A 70 19.71 39.87 16.21
C SER A 70 19.96 40.88 17.34
N SER A 71 20.68 40.50 18.41
CA SER A 71 20.99 41.40 19.51
C SER A 71 22.37 41.07 20.06
N THR A 72 23.42 41.61 19.45
CA THR A 72 24.72 41.96 20.08
C THR A 72 25.56 42.63 18.98
N ASP A 73 25.50 43.96 18.91
CA ASP A 73 26.57 44.78 18.33
C ASP A 73 27.35 45.42 19.49
N ASP A 74 28.66 45.29 19.38
CA ASP A 74 29.81 45.91 20.06
C ASP A 74 29.62 46.92 21.22
N VAL A 75 30.31 46.67 22.34
CA VAL A 75 31.37 47.57 22.83
C VAL A 75 32.44 46.81 23.63
N ASP A 76 33.68 47.03 23.16
CA ASP A 76 34.99 46.68 23.70
C ASP A 76 35.23 47.24 25.11
N CYS A 77 35.94 46.49 25.98
CA CYS A 77 36.86 47.02 27.01
C CYS A 77 37.65 45.91 27.71
N GLN A 78 38.95 46.14 27.84
CA GLN A 78 39.97 45.25 28.36
C GLN A 78 40.10 45.27 29.90
N ASN A 79 40.74 44.21 30.41
CA ASN A 79 41.72 44.15 31.53
C ASN A 79 41.31 43.73 32.97
N ALA A 80 42.18 42.84 33.47
CA ALA A 80 42.71 42.68 34.84
C ALA A 80 41.88 42.00 35.95
N LEU A 81 42.26 40.73 36.22
CA LEU A 81 42.48 40.03 37.50
C LEU A 81 41.94 40.65 38.83
N VAL A 82 41.17 39.88 39.61
CA VAL A 82 41.44 39.42 41.01
C VAL A 82 40.22 38.71 41.64
N SER A 83 40.55 37.72 42.47
CA SER A 83 39.85 36.71 43.28
C SER A 83 38.54 37.00 44.07
N ALA A 84 37.86 35.85 44.31
CA ALA A 84 37.17 35.38 45.53
C ALA A 84 35.69 35.74 45.78
N GLY A 85 34.87 34.69 46.04
CA GLY A 85 33.68 34.80 46.88
C GLY A 85 32.40 34.11 46.40
N GLN A 86 32.22 32.83 46.78
CA GLN A 86 30.98 32.22 47.27
C GLN A 86 29.60 32.45 46.58
N LYS A 87 29.06 31.31 46.13
CA LYS A 87 27.69 30.78 46.33
C LYS A 87 26.54 31.28 45.43
N SER A 88 25.83 30.26 44.92
CA SER A 88 24.43 30.25 44.48
C SER A 88 24.15 30.82 43.08
N SER A 89 24.15 29.94 42.07
CA SER A 89 23.43 30.21 40.84
C SER A 89 22.68 28.94 40.41
N SER A 90 21.36 29.05 40.49
CA SER A 90 20.38 28.05 40.11
C SER A 90 20.44 27.83 38.60
N ASN A 91 20.60 26.56 38.19
CA ASN A 91 20.63 26.14 36.79
C ASN A 91 19.25 26.35 36.14
N PRO A 92 19.05 27.23 35.13
CA PRO A 92 17.78 27.38 34.42
C PRO A 92 17.63 26.34 33.30
N GLY A 93 18.07 25.10 33.53
CA GLY A 93 18.11 24.04 32.52
C GLY A 93 16.97 23.03 32.58
N LYS A 94 15.97 23.20 33.46
CA LYS A 94 14.99 22.14 33.76
C LYS A 94 13.63 22.28 33.05
N CYS A 95 13.34 23.37 32.36
CA CYS A 95 12.01 23.56 31.73
C CYS A 95 11.85 22.77 30.40
N LEU A 96 12.94 22.46 29.68
CA LEU A 96 12.84 21.75 28.39
C LEU A 96 12.92 20.22 28.50
N GLN A 97 13.35 19.68 29.64
CA GLN A 97 13.56 18.25 29.80
C GLN A 97 12.27 17.48 30.11
N GLU A 98 11.26 18.18 30.62
CA GLU A 98 10.01 17.60 31.10
C GLU A 98 8.95 17.45 30.00
N ILE A 99 9.02 18.26 28.93
CA ILE A 99 8.05 18.21 27.82
C ILE A 99 8.31 16.99 26.91
N HIS A 100 9.54 16.46 26.88
CA HIS A 100 9.89 15.28 26.09
C HIS A 100 9.73 13.93 26.82
N SER A 101 9.53 13.95 28.15
CA SER A 101 9.49 12.72 28.96
C SER A 101 8.12 12.03 29.00
N VAL A 102 7.05 12.70 28.59
CA VAL A 102 5.66 12.20 28.72
C VAL A 102 4.92 12.16 27.36
N LEU A 103 5.64 12.15 26.23
CA LEU A 103 5.01 11.70 24.98
C LEU A 103 5.04 10.19 24.97
N ASP A 104 3.92 9.57 25.36
CA ASP A 104 3.49 8.19 25.06
C ASP A 104 4.51 7.38 24.24
N ARG A 105 5.56 6.89 24.91
CA ARG A 105 6.62 6.13 24.26
C ARG A 105 6.17 4.68 24.23
N GLU A 106 5.63 4.27 23.09
CA GLU A 106 5.28 2.89 22.77
C GLU A 106 6.41 1.94 23.26
N PRO A 107 6.10 0.88 24.03
CA PRO A 107 7.09 0.08 24.77
C PRO A 107 8.15 -0.61 23.89
N ASP A 108 7.88 -0.74 22.60
CA ASP A 108 8.78 -1.36 21.63
C ASP A 108 9.71 -0.35 20.93
N SER A 109 9.61 0.95 21.25
CA SER A 109 10.51 1.96 20.69
C SER A 109 11.90 1.84 21.31
N LEU A 110 12.96 1.87 20.47
CA LEU A 110 14.35 1.89 20.94
C LEU A 110 14.60 2.99 21.98
N LEU A 111 13.91 4.12 21.86
CA LEU A 111 13.96 5.21 22.83
C LEU A 111 13.39 4.83 24.20
N TYR A 112 12.32 4.02 24.23
CA TYR A 112 11.73 3.48 25.45
C TYR A 112 12.69 2.49 26.12
N LEU A 113 13.29 1.56 25.37
CA LEU A 113 14.29 0.61 25.89
C LEU A 113 15.54 1.31 26.44
N LEU A 114 16.05 2.32 25.72
CA LEU A 114 17.22 3.10 26.15
C LEU A 114 16.91 3.94 27.40
N GLN A 115 15.69 4.46 27.52
CA GLN A 115 15.26 5.20 28.71
C GLN A 115 15.13 4.27 29.92
N LYS A 116 14.55 3.08 29.75
CA LYS A 116 14.48 2.05 30.79
C LYS A 116 15.85 1.58 31.28
N ARG A 117 16.86 1.57 30.41
CA ARG A 117 18.23 1.23 30.80
C ARG A 117 18.95 2.33 31.59
N LYS A 118 18.50 3.59 31.46
CA LYS A 118 19.07 4.74 32.17
C LYS A 118 18.42 5.00 33.53
N GLU A 119 17.28 4.39 33.80
CA GLU A 119 16.63 4.39 35.10
C GLU A 119 17.47 3.51 36.06
N PRO A 120 18.00 4.05 37.16
CA PRO A 120 18.80 3.28 38.11
C PRO A 120 18.00 2.05 38.56
N LEU A 121 18.56 0.88 38.30
CA LEU A 121 17.98 -0.40 38.64
C LEU A 121 17.74 -0.44 40.16
N GLU A 122 16.49 -0.26 40.58
CA GLU A 122 16.06 -0.70 41.91
C GLU A 122 16.58 -2.13 42.11
N PRO A 123 17.27 -2.44 43.22
CA PRO A 123 17.81 -3.76 43.45
C PRO A 123 16.65 -4.76 43.38
N TYR A 124 16.66 -5.58 42.33
CA TYR A 124 15.68 -6.63 42.09
C TYR A 124 15.57 -7.47 43.38
N LYS A 125 14.49 -7.27 44.14
CA LYS A 125 14.09 -8.20 45.21
C LYS A 125 13.73 -9.52 44.55
N ALA A 126 14.72 -10.39 44.49
CA ALA A 126 14.61 -11.76 44.02
C ALA A 126 13.78 -12.58 45.01
N ASN A 127 12.46 -12.65 44.78
CA ASN A 127 11.62 -13.71 45.33
C ASN A 127 11.28 -14.70 44.21
N ARG A 128 12.29 -15.43 43.74
CA ARG A 128 12.16 -16.73 43.07
C ARG A 128 13.41 -17.52 43.44
N VAL A 129 13.24 -18.81 43.77
CA VAL A 129 14.35 -19.74 44.01
C VAL A 129 15.43 -19.50 42.95
N PRO A 130 16.71 -19.28 43.32
CA PRO A 130 17.75 -18.95 42.36
C PRO A 130 17.81 -20.03 41.29
N LYS A 131 17.32 -19.71 40.07
CA LYS A 131 17.62 -20.53 38.91
C LYS A 131 19.13 -20.55 38.80
N ASP A 132 19.69 -21.76 38.78
CA ASP A 132 21.12 -22.01 38.67
C ASP A 132 21.68 -21.20 37.49
N ASP A 133 22.73 -20.40 37.73
CA ASP A 133 23.28 -19.50 36.72
C ASP A 133 23.82 -20.29 35.51
N LYS A 134 24.19 -21.54 35.73
CA LYS A 134 24.50 -22.51 34.69
C LYS A 134 23.33 -22.73 33.73
N THR A 135 22.11 -22.93 34.24
CA THR A 135 20.91 -23.11 33.40
C THR A 135 20.60 -21.84 32.61
N LYS A 136 20.78 -20.66 33.21
CA LYS A 136 20.57 -19.39 32.49
C LYS A 136 21.56 -19.20 31.34
N LEU A 137 22.83 -19.55 31.56
CA LEU A 137 23.86 -19.47 30.52
C LEU A 137 23.59 -20.45 29.38
N GLU A 138 23.10 -21.65 29.68
CA GLU A 138 22.71 -22.64 28.67
C GLU A 138 21.50 -22.18 27.84
N GLU A 139 20.46 -21.62 28.50
CA GLU A 139 19.31 -21.01 27.81
C GLU A 139 19.75 -19.84 26.90
N GLN A 140 20.69 -19.01 27.35
CA GLN A 140 21.23 -17.94 26.52
C GLN A 140 22.05 -18.48 25.35
N ALA A 141 22.86 -19.52 25.56
CA ALA A 141 23.66 -20.12 24.50
C ALA A 141 22.78 -20.73 23.40
N THR A 142 21.70 -21.42 23.77
CA THR A 142 20.72 -21.94 22.80
C THR A 142 20.01 -20.79 22.09
N LYS A 143 19.60 -19.75 22.80
CA LYS A 143 18.97 -18.57 22.18
C LYS A 143 19.88 -17.85 21.19
N ILE A 144 21.15 -17.67 21.52
CA ILE A 144 22.15 -17.06 20.62
C ILE A 144 22.30 -17.92 19.37
N LYS A 145 22.39 -19.24 19.53
CA LYS A 145 22.50 -20.18 18.40
C LYS A 145 21.28 -20.09 17.47
N ASP A 146 20.07 -20.08 18.03
CA ASP A 146 18.83 -19.96 17.26
C ASP A 146 18.74 -18.63 16.51
N LEU A 147 19.14 -17.54 17.16
CA LEU A 147 19.19 -16.22 16.53
C LEU A 147 20.21 -16.16 15.39
N ASN A 148 21.39 -16.76 15.57
CA ASN A 148 22.40 -16.83 14.50
C ASN A 148 21.87 -17.61 13.29
N LEU A 149 21.22 -18.77 13.52
CA LEU A 149 20.61 -19.55 12.45
C LEU A 149 19.53 -18.76 11.70
N LEU A 150 18.72 -17.99 12.41
CA LEU A 150 17.71 -17.12 11.80
C LEU A 150 18.34 -16.01 10.97
N VAL A 151 19.39 -15.37 11.47
CA VAL A 151 20.13 -14.34 10.73
C VAL A 151 20.71 -14.92 9.44
N ASP A 152 21.35 -16.09 9.51
CA ASP A 152 21.92 -16.77 8.33
C ASP A 152 20.84 -17.09 7.28
N THR A 153 19.67 -17.58 7.75
CA THR A 153 18.52 -17.88 6.88
C THR A 153 18.01 -16.62 6.19
N LEU A 154 17.82 -15.53 6.94
CA LEU A 154 17.36 -14.25 6.40
C LEU A 154 18.36 -13.65 5.42
N LEU A 155 19.67 -13.78 5.67
CA LEU A 155 20.70 -13.33 4.75
C LEU A 155 20.68 -14.12 3.44
N ALA A 156 20.55 -15.45 3.51
CA ALA A 156 20.45 -16.29 2.32
C ALA A 156 19.22 -15.96 1.48
N GLU A 157 18.07 -15.73 2.13
CA GLU A 157 16.84 -15.29 1.47
C GLU A 157 17.00 -13.89 0.85
N ASN A 158 17.61 -12.95 1.57
CA ASN A 158 17.85 -11.61 1.06
C ASN A 158 18.73 -11.61 -0.20
N GLU A 159 19.80 -12.40 -0.21
CA GLU A 159 20.65 -12.56 -1.38
C GLU A 159 19.92 -13.22 -2.56
N LYS A 160 19.01 -14.17 -2.29
CA LYS A 160 18.12 -14.74 -3.30
C LYS A 160 17.19 -13.67 -3.89
N LEU A 161 16.52 -12.89 -3.05
CA LEU A 161 15.63 -11.81 -3.47
C LEU A 161 16.38 -10.74 -4.27
N LYS A 162 17.62 -10.38 -3.89
CA LYS A 162 18.46 -9.45 -4.67
C LYS A 162 18.77 -10.00 -6.07
N ARG A 163 19.05 -11.30 -6.20
CA ARG A 163 19.26 -11.93 -7.52
C ARG A 163 17.99 -11.90 -8.37
N GLU A 164 16.85 -12.24 -7.79
CA GLU A 164 15.55 -12.20 -8.48
C GLU A 164 15.15 -10.76 -8.87
N ASN A 165 15.33 -9.79 -7.98
CA ASN A 165 15.05 -8.39 -8.27
C ASN A 165 15.92 -7.87 -9.43
N ARG A 166 17.21 -8.22 -9.46
CA ARG A 166 18.09 -7.91 -10.61
C ARG A 166 17.57 -8.52 -11.91
N LYS A 167 17.13 -9.78 -11.88
CA LYS A 167 16.55 -10.45 -13.05
C LYS A 167 15.26 -9.77 -13.51
N LEU A 168 14.34 -9.46 -12.59
CA LEU A 168 13.08 -8.78 -12.89
C LEU A 168 13.31 -7.36 -13.44
N ARG A 169 14.30 -6.63 -12.91
CA ARG A 169 14.67 -5.32 -13.46
C ARG A 169 15.22 -5.43 -14.89
N ALA A 170 16.07 -6.43 -15.16
CA ALA A 170 16.56 -6.68 -16.51
C ALA A 170 15.42 -7.05 -17.47
N GLU A 171 14.47 -7.86 -17.00
CA GLU A 171 13.28 -8.22 -17.75
C GLU A 171 12.39 -7.00 -18.02
N LEU A 172 12.13 -6.17 -17.02
CA LEU A 172 11.39 -4.92 -17.18
C LEU A 172 12.02 -4.04 -18.28
N VAL A 173 13.34 -3.85 -18.24
CA VAL A 173 14.06 -3.11 -19.29
C VAL A 173 13.91 -3.78 -20.67
N ARG A 174 13.95 -5.11 -20.73
CA ARG A 174 13.76 -5.87 -21.98
C ARG A 174 12.34 -5.70 -22.54
N LEU A 175 11.33 -5.77 -21.68
CA LEU A 175 9.92 -5.55 -22.04
C LEU A 175 9.70 -4.13 -22.53
N GLN A 176 10.24 -3.15 -21.81
CA GLN A 176 10.16 -1.73 -22.19
C GLN A 176 10.86 -1.45 -23.53
N ARG A 177 11.94 -2.17 -23.84
CA ARG A 177 12.64 -2.06 -25.14
C ARG A 177 11.92 -2.80 -26.27
N ASN A 178 11.02 -3.73 -25.96
CA ASN A 178 10.29 -4.53 -26.96
C ASN A 178 8.79 -4.65 -26.60
N PRO A 179 8.07 -3.51 -26.52
CA PRO A 179 6.64 -3.52 -26.23
C PRO A 179 5.83 -4.21 -27.34
N GLU A 180 6.32 -4.16 -28.58
CA GLU A 180 5.66 -4.77 -29.76
C GLU A 180 5.68 -6.30 -29.74
N LYS A 181 6.70 -6.97 -29.18
CA LYS A 181 6.74 -8.46 -29.13
C LYS A 181 5.73 -9.10 -28.17
N TYR A 182 5.09 -8.29 -27.32
CA TYR A 182 3.97 -8.71 -26.48
C TYR A 182 2.62 -8.45 -27.16
N LEU A 183 2.52 -7.35 -27.90
CA LEU A 183 1.34 -7.02 -28.71
C LEU A 183 1.19 -7.98 -29.91
N ASP A 184 2.30 -8.36 -30.54
CA ASP A 184 2.35 -9.24 -31.72
C ASP A 184 1.78 -10.64 -31.45
N LYS A 185 1.88 -11.12 -30.20
CA LYS A 185 1.32 -12.42 -29.79
C LYS A 185 -0.20 -12.38 -29.62
N ASP A 186 -0.74 -11.23 -29.26
CA ASP A 186 -2.17 -11.04 -29.06
C ASP A 186 -2.86 -10.66 -30.39
N THR A 187 -2.15 -10.02 -31.33
CA THR A 187 -2.64 -9.80 -32.70
C THR A 187 -2.73 -11.10 -33.49
N ASP A 188 -1.76 -12.01 -33.34
CA ASP A 188 -1.77 -13.33 -33.99
C ASP A 188 -2.94 -14.21 -33.50
N PHE A 189 -3.38 -14.01 -32.24
CA PHE A 189 -4.55 -14.70 -31.68
C PHE A 189 -5.86 -14.14 -32.22
N VAL A 190 -5.95 -12.82 -32.45
CA VAL A 190 -7.12 -12.15 -33.05
C VAL A 190 -7.24 -12.48 -34.54
N GLU A 191 -6.15 -12.49 -35.29
CA GLU A 191 -6.16 -12.71 -36.75
C GLU A 191 -6.45 -14.18 -37.12
N LYS A 192 -5.99 -15.15 -36.32
CA LYS A 192 -6.30 -16.59 -36.51
C LYS A 192 -7.65 -17.00 -35.92
N SER A 193 -8.32 -16.11 -35.20
CA SER A 193 -9.67 -16.36 -34.70
C SER A 193 -10.69 -16.14 -35.81
N GLU A 194 -10.81 -17.13 -36.72
CA GLU A 194 -11.88 -17.23 -37.73
C GLU A 194 -13.30 -17.22 -37.12
N LEU A 195 -13.42 -17.24 -35.79
CA LEU A 195 -14.66 -17.12 -35.02
C LEU A 195 -15.22 -15.69 -34.93
N TRP A 196 -14.41 -14.65 -35.19
CA TRP A 196 -14.86 -13.24 -35.18
C TRP A 196 -14.78 -12.56 -36.55
N SER A 197 -14.31 -13.25 -37.58
CA SER A 197 -14.48 -12.83 -38.96
C SER A 197 -15.96 -12.89 -39.30
N LEU A 198 -16.69 -11.81 -39.01
CA LEU A 198 -18.07 -11.62 -39.41
C LEU A 198 -18.13 -11.82 -40.93
N GLN A 199 -18.61 -13.00 -41.33
CA GLN A 199 -18.86 -13.37 -42.71
C GLN A 199 -19.79 -12.31 -43.29
N GLN A 200 -19.24 -11.37 -44.07
CA GLN A 200 -20.06 -10.43 -44.81
C GLN A 200 -20.89 -11.24 -45.82
N PRO A 201 -22.22 -11.14 -45.81
CA PRO A 201 -23.05 -11.88 -46.75
C PRO A 201 -22.93 -11.26 -48.14
N THR A 202 -21.97 -11.72 -48.94
CA THR A 202 -22.08 -11.63 -50.40
C THR A 202 -23.07 -12.70 -50.84
N ALA A 203 -24.28 -12.26 -51.20
CA ALA A 203 -25.28 -13.10 -51.83
C ALA A 203 -24.69 -13.70 -53.12
N THR A 204 -24.54 -15.02 -53.19
CA THR A 204 -24.86 -15.87 -54.35
C THR A 204 -24.70 -17.36 -53.98
N SER A 205 -25.84 -18.04 -53.97
CA SER A 205 -26.13 -19.46 -54.19
C SER A 205 -25.41 -20.61 -53.41
N SER A 206 -26.27 -21.35 -52.70
CA SER A 206 -26.42 -22.81 -52.75
C SER A 206 -25.52 -23.72 -51.91
N SER A 207 -25.90 -23.96 -50.65
CA SER A 207 -25.74 -25.26 -49.96
C SER A 207 -26.72 -25.38 -48.77
N PRO A 208 -27.25 -26.58 -48.41
CA PRO A 208 -28.53 -26.73 -47.73
C PRO A 208 -28.36 -26.76 -46.21
N ALA A 209 -28.40 -25.60 -45.56
CA ALA A 209 -28.48 -25.54 -44.11
C ALA A 209 -29.21 -24.27 -43.67
N SER A 210 -30.55 -24.28 -43.70
CA SER A 210 -31.35 -23.47 -42.77
C SER A 210 -32.83 -23.73 -42.93
N THR A 211 -33.32 -24.65 -42.10
CA THR A 211 -34.73 -24.80 -41.70
C THR A 211 -35.36 -23.48 -41.21
N TRP A 212 -34.56 -22.45 -40.91
CA TRP A 212 -34.97 -21.11 -40.52
C TRP A 212 -35.46 -20.20 -41.66
N GLN A 213 -35.18 -20.52 -42.92
CA GLN A 213 -35.53 -19.66 -44.05
C GLN A 213 -37.02 -19.75 -44.46
N LYS A 214 -37.76 -20.73 -43.93
CA LYS A 214 -39.18 -20.93 -44.21
C LYS A 214 -40.11 -19.90 -43.57
N PHE A 215 -39.62 -19.04 -42.67
CA PHE A 215 -40.42 -17.98 -42.04
C PHE A 215 -40.40 -16.65 -42.79
N VAL A 216 -39.62 -16.51 -43.88
CA VAL A 216 -39.34 -15.22 -44.52
C VAL A 216 -40.02 -15.04 -45.88
N ALA A 217 -40.72 -16.06 -46.42
CA ALA A 217 -41.25 -16.05 -47.79
C ALA A 217 -42.70 -15.57 -47.93
N ASN A 218 -43.28 -14.96 -46.89
CA ASN A 218 -44.67 -14.54 -46.91
C ASN A 218 -44.89 -13.34 -45.99
N THR A 219 -44.56 -12.15 -46.51
CA THR A 219 -45.49 -11.01 -46.59
C THR A 219 -44.87 -9.94 -47.48
N SER A 220 -45.41 -9.82 -48.69
CA SER A 220 -45.28 -8.58 -49.44
C SER A 220 -46.08 -7.50 -48.71
N LYS A 221 -45.39 -6.42 -48.33
CA LYS A 221 -45.90 -5.12 -47.85
C LYS A 221 -46.33 -5.03 -46.38
N VAL A 222 -45.94 -3.90 -45.81
CA VAL A 222 -46.35 -3.27 -44.54
C VAL A 222 -45.42 -3.56 -43.34
N THR A 223 -44.87 -2.46 -42.85
CA THR A 223 -44.07 -2.26 -41.65
C THR A 223 -44.78 -2.76 -40.40
N ASP A 224 -44.38 -3.91 -39.87
CA ASP A 224 -44.36 -4.18 -38.42
C ASP A 224 -43.85 -5.61 -38.19
N ILE A 225 -42.71 -5.74 -37.52
CA ILE A 225 -42.27 -7.03 -36.97
C ILE A 225 -42.76 -7.02 -35.52
N PRO A 226 -43.53 -8.02 -35.04
CA PRO A 226 -43.98 -8.05 -33.66
C PRO A 226 -42.76 -8.31 -32.77
N ILE A 227 -42.28 -7.25 -32.12
CA ILE A 227 -41.31 -7.35 -31.03
C ILE A 227 -42.03 -8.06 -29.89
N PRO A 228 -41.55 -9.21 -29.39
CA PRO A 228 -42.12 -9.80 -28.18
C PRO A 228 -41.96 -8.80 -27.03
N ASN A 229 -43.07 -8.37 -26.44
CA ASN A 229 -43.06 -7.49 -25.27
C ASN A 229 -42.28 -8.16 -24.14
N LEU A 230 -41.04 -7.70 -23.93
CA LEU A 230 -40.27 -8.01 -22.75
C LEU A 230 -40.87 -7.20 -21.58
N PRO A 231 -40.99 -7.78 -20.37
CA PRO A 231 -41.36 -6.99 -19.20
C PRO A 231 -40.38 -5.82 -19.06
N HIS A 232 -40.90 -4.62 -18.84
CA HIS A 232 -40.06 -3.46 -18.54
C HIS A 232 -39.33 -3.78 -17.24
N LEU A 233 -38.02 -4.02 -17.33
CA LEU A 233 -37.20 -4.06 -16.14
C LEU A 233 -37.12 -2.63 -15.61
N ASP A 234 -38.05 -2.28 -14.73
CA ASP A 234 -37.94 -1.15 -13.81
C ASP A 234 -36.85 -1.49 -12.78
N ILE A 235 -35.60 -1.62 -13.25
CA ILE A 235 -34.46 -1.57 -12.36
C ILE A 235 -34.24 -0.08 -12.10
N PRO A 236 -34.47 0.45 -10.89
CA PRO A 236 -34.00 1.78 -10.56
C PRO A 236 -32.49 1.76 -10.72
N LEU A 237 -32.01 2.36 -11.82
CA LEU A 237 -30.58 2.56 -12.02
C LEU A 237 -30.13 3.44 -10.84
N PRO A 238 -29.21 2.96 -9.97
CA PRO A 238 -28.71 3.80 -8.91
C PRO A 238 -28.11 5.05 -9.56
N GLU A 239 -28.64 6.22 -9.22
CA GLU A 239 -28.06 7.50 -9.60
C GLU A 239 -26.65 7.52 -9.00
N LEU A 240 -25.66 7.27 -9.85
CA LEU A 240 -24.26 7.34 -9.45
C LEU A 240 -24.05 8.78 -8.96
N PRO A 241 -23.45 9.00 -7.78
CA PRO A 241 -23.12 10.35 -7.34
C PRO A 241 -22.28 11.01 -8.43
N PRO A 242 -22.54 12.28 -8.79
CA PRO A 242 -21.71 12.99 -9.75
C PRO A 242 -20.27 12.89 -9.27
N LEU A 243 -19.42 12.33 -10.12
CA LEU A 243 -18.01 12.21 -9.83
C LEU A 243 -17.42 13.62 -9.89
N GLU A 244 -17.39 14.30 -8.75
CA GLU A 244 -16.67 15.57 -8.62
C GLU A 244 -15.19 15.29 -8.90
N LEU A 245 -14.73 15.74 -10.07
CA LEU A 245 -13.32 15.73 -10.40
C LEU A 245 -12.62 16.71 -9.44
N PRO A 246 -11.45 16.35 -8.88
CA PRO A 246 -10.59 17.29 -8.19
C PRO A 246 -10.39 18.62 -8.96
N GLU A 247 -10.39 19.74 -8.23
CA GLU A 247 -10.36 21.12 -8.77
C GLU A 247 -9.19 21.37 -9.75
N ASP A 248 -8.08 20.66 -9.58
CA ASP A 248 -6.90 20.69 -10.45
C ASP A 248 -7.20 20.13 -11.84
N ILE A 249 -7.99 19.06 -11.93
CA ILE A 249 -8.41 18.46 -13.20
C ILE A 249 -9.44 19.36 -13.89
N GLN A 250 -10.37 19.94 -13.14
CA GLN A 250 -11.37 20.87 -13.69
C GLN A 250 -10.71 22.14 -14.25
N SER A 251 -9.74 22.69 -13.53
CA SER A 251 -8.94 23.84 -13.96
C SER A 251 -8.14 23.54 -15.23
N GLN A 252 -7.56 22.32 -15.33
CA GLN A 252 -6.82 21.91 -16.52
C GLN A 252 -7.71 21.73 -17.75
N ILE A 253 -8.89 21.13 -17.59
CA ILE A 253 -9.86 20.95 -18.68
C ILE A 253 -10.39 22.32 -19.16
N THR A 254 -10.66 23.23 -18.22
CA THR A 254 -11.13 24.59 -18.54
C THR A 254 -10.04 25.38 -19.26
N GLY A 255 -8.79 25.35 -18.77
CA GLY A 255 -7.67 26.01 -19.43
C GLY A 255 -7.35 25.43 -20.82
N LEU A 256 -7.52 24.12 -21.02
CA LEU A 256 -7.38 23.50 -22.34
C LEU A 256 -8.50 23.91 -23.29
N LYS A 257 -9.72 24.11 -22.77
CA LYS A 257 -10.85 24.59 -23.55
C LYS A 257 -10.65 26.04 -23.98
N ASP A 258 -10.22 26.91 -23.06
CA ASP A 258 -9.91 28.31 -23.34
C ASP A 258 -8.74 28.47 -24.32
N TYR A 259 -7.79 27.53 -24.31
CA TYR A 259 -6.67 27.49 -25.26
C TYR A 259 -7.08 27.01 -26.67
N LEU A 260 -8.15 26.24 -26.79
CA LEU A 260 -8.66 25.75 -28.08
C LEU A 260 -9.65 26.75 -28.72
N ASP A 261 -10.28 27.57 -27.89
CA ASP A 261 -11.23 28.62 -28.30
C ASP A 261 -10.54 29.99 -28.56
N SER A 262 -9.21 30.09 -28.44
CA SER A 262 -8.37 31.26 -28.78
C SER A 262 -7.54 31.04 -30.05
#